data_AF-A0A375EEE4-F1
#
_entry.id   AF-A0A375EEE4-F1
#
_cell.length_a   1.000
_cell.length_b   1.000
_cell.length_c   1.000
_cell.angle_alpha   90.00
_cell.angle_beta   90.00
_cell.angle_gamma   90.00
#
_symmetry.space_group_name_H-M   'P 1'
#
loop_
_entity.id
_entity.type
_entity.pdbx_description
1 polymer ?
#
loop_
_entity_poly.entity_id
_entity_poly.type
_entity_poly.pdbx_seq_one_letter_code
_entity_poly.pdbx_strand_id
1 'polypeptide(L)'
;MKKRPMPLYDYVCRQCGLRYETLVRASAKPVCPQCGSVTLTRQVSAPSPPLRSKSLVAAARRQAAKEGHFSNFTAEEQRELLRRS
;
A
#
# COMPACT_ATOMS: atom_id res chain seq x y z
N MET A 1 2.72 20.11 15.65
CA MET A 1 2.25 19.93 14.26
C MET A 1 1.56 18.57 14.14
N LYS A 2 0.25 18.50 13.82
CA LYS A 2 -0.46 17.22 13.64
C LYS A 2 -0.07 16.60 12.28
N LYS A 3 0.50 15.39 12.28
CA LYS A 3 0.69 14.59 11.05
C LYS A 3 -0.68 14.33 10.44
N ARG A 4 -0.92 14.81 9.22
CA ARG A 4 -2.07 14.39 8.41
C ARG A 4 -1.65 13.10 7.70
N PRO A 5 -2.43 12.00 7.76
CA PRO A 5 -2.14 10.82 6.98
C PRO A 5 -2.14 11.21 5.50
N MET A 6 -1.08 10.83 4.77
CA MET A 6 -1.01 10.96 3.31
C MET A 6 -1.35 9.60 2.70
N PRO A 7 -2.64 9.28 2.48
CA PRO A 7 -3.01 8.04 1.84
C PRO A 7 -2.63 8.06 0.36
N LEU A 8 -2.47 6.88 -0.22
CA LEU A 8 -2.41 6.71 -1.66
C LEU A 8 -3.78 6.99 -2.28
N TYR A 9 -3.77 7.48 -3.51
CA TYR A 9 -4.97 7.85 -4.23
C TYR A 9 -4.98 7.27 -5.64
N ASP A 10 -6.13 6.75 -6.03
CA ASP A 10 -6.46 6.40 -7.40
C ASP A 10 -7.25 7.55 -8.04
N TYR A 11 -7.23 7.63 -9.36
CA TYR A 11 -7.91 8.65 -10.14
C TYR A 11 -8.85 8.02 -11.15
N VAL A 12 -10.06 8.54 -11.23
CA VAL A 12 -11.03 8.19 -12.26
C VAL A 12 -11.31 9.41 -13.12
N CYS A 13 -11.02 9.33 -14.40
CA CYS A 13 -11.33 10.40 -15.34
C CYS A 13 -12.85 10.48 -15.58
N ARG A 14 -13.44 11.67 -15.43
CA ARG A 14 -14.89 11.85 -15.69
C ARG A 14 -15.24 11.91 -17.17
N GLN A 15 -14.27 12.11 -18.07
CA GLN A 15 -14.52 12.13 -19.51
C GLN A 15 -14.39 10.75 -20.16
N CYS A 16 -13.27 10.04 -19.95
CA CYS A 16 -13.03 8.76 -20.61
C CYS A 16 -13.24 7.54 -19.69
N GLY A 17 -13.51 7.75 -18.40
CA GLY A 17 -13.72 6.66 -17.44
C GLY A 17 -12.45 5.92 -16.99
N LEU A 18 -11.28 6.27 -17.54
CA LEU A 18 -10.02 5.61 -17.19
C LEU A 18 -9.76 5.70 -15.68
N ARG A 19 -9.49 4.54 -15.08
CA ARG A 19 -9.02 4.40 -13.70
C ARG A 19 -7.51 4.19 -13.72
N TYR A 20 -6.77 5.00 -12.97
CA TYR A 20 -5.31 4.92 -12.93
C TYR A 20 -4.77 5.42 -11.60
N GLU A 21 -3.61 4.92 -11.19
CA GLU A 21 -2.88 5.36 -10.00
C GLU A 21 -1.70 6.23 -10.43
N THR A 22 -1.47 7.34 -9.72
CA THR A 22 -0.29 8.18 -9.97
C THR A 22 0.13 8.95 -8.73
N LEU A 23 1.44 9.06 -8.51
CA LEU A 23 2.00 9.84 -7.40
C LEU A 23 2.08 11.31 -7.79
N VAL A 24 1.33 12.15 -7.09
CA VAL A 24 1.25 13.58 -7.37
C VAL A 24 1.87 14.36 -6.21
N ARG A 25 2.72 15.34 -6.53
CA ARG A 25 3.18 16.31 -5.53
C ARG A 25 1.98 17.09 -5.01
N ALA A 26 2.03 17.50 -3.74
CA ALA A 26 0.90 18.16 -3.07
C ALA A 26 0.39 19.43 -3.78
N SER A 27 1.25 20.12 -4.54
CA SER A 27 0.93 21.32 -5.30
C SER A 27 0.55 21.08 -6.76
N ALA A 28 0.68 19.85 -7.27
CA ALA A 28 0.48 19.54 -8.68
C ALA A 28 -0.95 19.02 -8.94
N LYS A 29 -1.51 19.38 -10.10
CA LYS A 29 -2.81 18.88 -10.56
C LYS A 29 -2.58 17.74 -11.56
N PRO A 30 -3.08 16.52 -11.29
CA PRO A 30 -2.92 15.41 -12.22
C PRO A 30 -3.79 15.62 -13.47
N VAL A 31 -3.34 15.02 -14.57
CA VAL A 31 -4.02 15.03 -15.88
C VAL A 31 -4.24 13.58 -16.31
N CYS A 32 -5.38 13.31 -16.94
CA CYS A 32 -5.64 11.98 -17.49
C CYS A 32 -4.62 11.63 -18.58
N PRO A 33 -3.87 10.51 -18.45
CA PRO A 33 -2.85 10.14 -19.43
C PRO A 33 -3.42 9.71 -20.79
N GLN A 34 -4.72 9.38 -20.84
CA GLN A 34 -5.36 8.91 -22.08
C GLN A 34 -6.03 10.03 -22.88
N CYS A 35 -6.67 11.01 -22.24
CA CYS A 35 -7.44 12.05 -22.95
C CYS A 35 -7.02 13.50 -22.61
N GLY A 36 -6.04 13.71 -21.74
CA GLY A 36 -5.58 15.04 -21.36
C GLY A 36 -6.54 15.82 -20.45
N SER A 37 -7.65 15.22 -20.02
CA SER A 37 -8.63 15.88 -19.15
C SER A 37 -8.08 16.12 -17.74
N VAL A 38 -8.34 17.30 -17.18
CA VAL A 38 -8.07 17.65 -15.77
C VAL A 38 -9.23 17.29 -14.83
N THR A 39 -10.36 16.84 -15.39
CA THR A 39 -11.56 16.53 -14.63
C THR A 39 -11.49 15.11 -14.08
N LEU A 40 -10.90 14.98 -12.90
CA LEU A 40 -10.60 13.70 -12.24
C LEU A 40 -11.32 13.60 -10.89
N THR A 41 -11.86 12.43 -10.59
CA THR A 41 -12.32 12.09 -9.24
C THR A 41 -11.20 11.36 -8.52
N ARG A 42 -10.76 11.91 -7.38
CA ARG A 42 -9.76 11.27 -6.50
C ARG A 42 -10.46 10.24 -5.61
N GLN A 43 -9.94 9.02 -5.58
CA GLN A 43 -10.42 7.93 -4.73
C GLN A 43 -9.31 7.50 -3.78
N VAL A 44 -9.64 7.22 -2.52
CA VAL A 44 -8.66 6.66 -1.57
C VAL A 44 -8.42 5.21 -1.95
N SER A 45 -7.16 4.84 -2.18
CA SER A 45 -6.80 3.47 -2.54
C SER A 45 -7.02 2.55 -1.33
N ALA A 46 -7.64 1.38 -1.56
CA ALA A 46 -7.90 0.42 -0.51
C ALA A 46 -6.61 -0.35 -0.16
N PRO A 47 -6.24 -0.49 1.12
CA PRO A 47 -5.14 -1.37 1.50
C PRO A 47 -5.53 -2.83 1.22
N SER A 48 -4.53 -3.66 0.90
CA SER A 48 -4.76 -5.10 0.80
C SER A 48 -5.28 -5.64 2.14
N PRO A 49 -6.37 -6.42 2.16
CA PRO A 49 -6.83 -7.05 3.39
C PRO A 49 -5.79 -8.04 3.91
N PRO A 50 -5.75 -8.27 5.23
CA PRO A 50 -4.88 -9.29 5.79
C PRO A 50 -5.30 -10.68 5.29
N LEU A 51 -4.30 -11.54 5.06
CA LEU A 51 -4.54 -12.92 4.65
C LEU A 51 -5.20 -13.71 5.79
N ARG A 52 -6.29 -14.42 5.49
CA ARG A 52 -7.11 -15.12 6.51
C ARG A 52 -6.63 -16.54 6.83
N SER A 53 -5.82 -17.15 5.97
CA SER A 53 -5.32 -18.51 6.18
C SER A 53 -4.14 -18.53 7.14
N LYS A 54 -4.34 -19.09 8.33
CA LYS A 54 -3.29 -19.22 9.35
C LYS A 54 -2.08 -20.03 8.86
N SER A 55 -2.31 -21.08 8.08
CA SER A 55 -1.24 -21.94 7.56
C SER A 55 -0.37 -21.22 6.53
N LEU A 56 -0.99 -20.46 5.63
CA LEU A 56 -0.27 -19.64 4.64
C LEU A 56 0.50 -18.50 5.32
N VAL A 57 -0.10 -17.84 6.32
CA VAL A 57 0.58 -16.81 7.10
C VAL A 57 1.81 -17.38 7.83
N ALA A 58 1.67 -18.56 8.46
CA ALA A 58 2.79 -19.22 9.13
C ALA A 58 3.89 -19.66 8.15
N ALA A 59 3.55 -20.11 6.94
CA ALA A 59 4.51 -20.43 5.89
C ALA A 59 5.26 -19.18 5.42
N ALA A 60 4.54 -18.09 5.12
CA ALA A 60 5.13 -16.83 4.70
C ALA A 60 6.07 -16.25 5.77
N ARG A 61 5.68 -16.31 7.05
CA ARG A 61 6.53 -15.87 8.18
C ARG A 61 7.81 -16.70 8.31
N ARG A 62 7.75 -18.02 8.13
CA ARG A 62 8.96 -18.88 8.13
C ARG A 62 9.92 -18.50 7.01
N GLN A 63 9.39 -18.24 5.81
CA GLN A 63 10.21 -17.80 4.67
C GLN A 63 10.85 -16.44 4.95
N ALA A 64 10.06 -15.46 5.42
CA ALA A 64 10.55 -14.14 5.76
C ALA A 64 11.65 -14.18 6.83
N ALA A 65 11.53 -15.06 7.83
CA ALA A 65 12.56 -15.24 8.85
C ALA A 65 13.87 -15.79 8.29
N LYS A 66 13.80 -16.73 7.34
CA LYS A 66 14.97 -17.27 6.65
C LYS A 66 15.69 -16.22 5.79
N GLU A 67 14.93 -15.31 5.19
CA GLU A 67 15.44 -14.25 4.29
C GLU A 67 15.82 -12.95 5.03
N GLY A 68 15.47 -12.83 6.32
CA GLY A 68 15.72 -11.63 7.11
C GLY A 68 14.71 -10.49 6.89
N HIS A 69 13.53 -10.77 6.34
CA HIS A 69 12.48 -9.78 6.07
C HIS A 69 11.57 -9.56 7.28
N PHE A 70 12.06 -8.86 8.31
CA PHE A 70 11.35 -8.65 9.58
C PHE A 70 10.42 -7.42 9.64
N SER A 71 10.24 -6.69 8.52
CA SER A 71 9.53 -5.40 8.45
C SER A 71 8.05 -5.43 8.90
N ASN A 72 7.47 -6.63 9.03
CA ASN A 72 6.07 -6.84 9.42
C ASN A 72 5.91 -7.81 10.60
N PHE A 73 6.94 -7.94 11.44
CA PHE A 73 6.91 -8.73 12.66
C PHE A 73 6.59 -7.82 13.85
N THR A 74 5.84 -8.34 14.82
CA THR A 74 5.71 -7.63 16.10
C THR A 74 7.03 -7.67 16.87
N ALA A 75 7.21 -6.78 17.83
CA ALA A 75 8.38 -6.79 18.70
C ALA A 75 8.55 -8.13 19.44
N GLU A 76 7.44 -8.79 19.78
CA GLU A 76 7.45 -10.11 20.43
C GLU A 76 7.93 -11.20 19.47
N GLU A 77 7.39 -11.22 18.24
CA GLU A 77 7.77 -12.18 17.22
C GLU A 77 9.25 -12.03 16.83
N GLN A 78 9.75 -10.80 16.75
CA GLN A 78 11.16 -10.53 16.48
C GLN A 78 12.07 -11.01 17.63
N ARG A 79 11.68 -10.77 18.89
CA ARG A 79 12.40 -11.29 20.06
C ARG A 79 12.44 -12.81 20.09
N GLU A 80 11.35 -13.47 19.71
CA GLU A 80 11.32 -14.93 19.65
C GLU A 80 12.29 -15.48 18.59
N LEU A 81 12.31 -14.87 17.41
CA LEU A 81 13.21 -15.30 16.33
C LEU A 81 14.68 -15.13 16.71
N LEU A 82 15.05 -13.98 17.29
CA LEU A 82 16.42 -13.71 17.75
C LEU A 82 16.86 -14.63 18.89
N ARG A 83 15.93 -15.18 19.69
CA ARG A 83 16.26 -16.18 20.71
C ARG A 83 16.51 -17.59 20.14
N ARG A 84 16.04 -17.85 18.92
CA ARG A 84 16.10 -19.17 18.26
C ARG A 84 17.23 -19.29 17.25
N SER A 85 17.86 -18.16 16.88
CA SER A 85 19.07 -18.06 16.07
C SER A 85 20.33 -18.20 16.92
#